data_AF-A0A1I1E392-F1
#
_entry.id   AF-A0A1I1E392-F1
#
_cell.length_a   1.000
_cell.length_b   1.000
_cell.length_c   1.000
_cell.angle_alpha   90.00
_cell.angle_beta   90.00
_cell.angle_gamma   90.00
#
_symmetry.space_group_name_H-M   'P 1'
#
loop_
_entity.id
_entity.type
_entity.pdbx_description
1 polymer ?
#
loop_
_entity_poly.entity_id
_entity_poly.type
_entity_poly.pdbx_seq_one_letter_code
_entity_poly.pdbx_strand_id
1 'polypeptide(L)'
;MSFKKATLSEAERSRIIEMAWEDRTPFEAIKEQFGLNEKEVRVFMRQSLKPGSFKLWRKRVSGRATKHLQLRSPEVSRGYCPTQYKQR
;
A
#
# COMPACT_ATOMS: atom_id res chain seq x y z
N MET A 1 -3.14 23.38 9.22
CA MET A 1 -2.26 22.39 9.87
C MET A 1 -1.05 22.19 8.97
N SER A 2 0.13 22.54 9.46
CA SER A 2 1.38 22.56 8.67
C SER A 2 1.87 21.13 8.48
N PHE A 3 1.72 20.59 7.26
CA PHE A 3 2.24 19.28 6.93
C PHE A 3 3.75 19.39 6.87
N LYS A 4 4.43 18.67 7.76
CA LYS A 4 5.86 18.43 7.71
C LYS A 4 6.19 17.84 6.33
N LYS A 5 6.54 18.69 5.36
CA LYS A 5 7.52 18.37 4.31
C LYS A 5 8.90 18.30 4.97
N ALA A 6 9.01 17.57 6.08
CA ALA A 6 10.30 17.22 6.63
C ALA A 6 10.96 16.36 5.56
N THR A 7 12.17 16.73 5.18
CA THR A 7 13.09 15.96 4.36
C THR A 7 13.05 14.49 4.75
N LEU A 8 12.20 13.71 4.07
CA LEU A 8 12.15 12.26 4.24
C LEU A 8 13.54 11.71 3.93
N SER A 9 14.16 11.09 4.93
CA SER A 9 15.42 10.38 4.77
C SER A 9 15.28 9.28 3.72
N GLU A 10 16.40 8.88 3.11
CA GLU A 10 16.37 7.80 2.12
C GLU A 10 15.83 6.48 2.70
N ALA A 11 16.04 6.25 4.00
CA ALA A 11 15.48 5.12 4.73
C ALA A 11 13.95 5.19 4.80
N GLU A 12 13.38 6.35 5.17
CA GLU A 12 11.93 6.54 5.18
C GLU A 12 11.32 6.41 3.80
N ARG A 13 11.98 6.95 2.77
CA ARG A 13 11.52 6.81 1.37
C ARG A 13 11.47 5.35 0.95
N SER A 14 12.53 4.59 1.24
CA SER A 14 12.60 3.16 0.94
C SER A 14 11.50 2.40 1.68
N ARG A 15 11.29 2.74 2.96
CA ARG A 15 10.24 2.13 3.79
C ARG A 15 8.84 2.41 3.26
N ILE A 16 8.55 3.65 2.84
CA ILE A 16 7.26 4.01 2.23
C ILE A 16 7.05 3.23 0.93
N ILE A 17 8.10 3.05 0.11
CA ILE A 17 8.01 2.26 -1.13
C ILE A 17 7.70 0.80 -0.81
N GLU A 18 8.41 0.18 0.15
CA GLU A 18 8.15 -1.19 0.61
C GLU A 18 6.70 -1.35 1.07
N MET A 19 6.25 -0.48 1.99
CA MET A 19 4.90 -0.51 2.55
C MET A 19 3.83 -0.27 1.48
N ALA A 20 4.09 0.60 0.50
CA ALA A 20 3.16 0.86 -0.59
C ALA A 20 3.10 -0.29 -1.62
N TRP A 21 4.15 -1.08 -1.76
CA TRP A 21 4.20 -2.29 -2.59
C TRP A 21 3.57 -3.50 -1.91
N GLU A 22 3.50 -3.52 -0.58
CA GLU A 22 2.93 -4.63 0.18
C GLU A 22 1.39 -4.60 0.10
N ASP A 23 0.81 -5.66 -0.49
CA ASP A 23 -0.64 -5.72 -0.77
C ASP A 23 -1.51 -5.70 0.50
N ARG A 24 -0.93 -5.96 1.68
CA ARG A 24 -1.65 -6.02 2.97
C ARG A 24 -1.59 -4.74 3.78
N THR A 25 -0.81 -3.75 3.36
CA THR A 25 -0.63 -2.51 4.12
C THR A 25 -1.70 -1.49 3.69
N PRO A 26 -2.64 -1.12 4.57
CA PRO A 26 -3.61 -0.09 4.26
C PRO A 26 -2.90 1.27 4.15
N PHE A 27 -3.42 2.16 3.30
CA PHE A 27 -2.91 3.52 3.20
C PHE A 27 -3.05 4.31 4.51
N GLU A 28 -3.97 3.89 5.37
CA GLU A 28 -4.15 4.43 6.73
C GLU A 28 -2.91 4.18 7.60
N ALA A 29 -2.29 3.01 7.53
CA ALA A 29 -1.06 2.73 8.30
C ALA A 29 0.12 3.62 7.84
N ILE A 30 0.22 3.89 6.54
CA ILE A 30 1.24 4.80 5.99
C ILE A 30 0.97 6.23 6.46
N LYS A 31 -0.31 6.63 6.54
CA LYS A 31 -0.71 7.94 7.07
C LYS A 31 -0.40 8.06 8.56
N GLU A 32 -0.63 7.03 9.36
CA GLU A 32 -0.33 7.06 10.80
C GLU A 32 1.17 7.12 11.07
N GLN A 33 1.99 6.37 10.32
CA GLN A 33 3.44 6.34 10.52
C GLN A 33 4.17 7.54 9.90
N PHE A 34 3.78 7.96 8.71
CA PHE A 34 4.52 8.97 7.92
C PHE A 34 3.71 10.26 7.65
N GLY A 35 2.45 10.31 8.06
CA GLY A 35 1.58 11.46 7.79
C GLY A 35 1.10 11.58 6.34
N LEU A 36 1.41 10.61 5.47
CA LEU A 36 1.08 10.66 4.04
C LEU A 36 -0.30 10.04 3.77
N ASN A 37 -1.20 10.84 3.20
CA ASN A 37 -2.50 10.37 2.72
C ASN A 37 -2.35 9.57 1.42
N GLU A 38 -3.38 8.80 1.04
CA GLU A 38 -3.36 8.00 -0.20
C GLU A 38 -2.96 8.81 -1.45
N LYS A 39 -3.51 10.03 -1.60
CA LYS A 39 -3.18 10.91 -2.72
C LYS A 39 -1.69 11.28 -2.73
N GLU A 40 -1.12 11.54 -1.56
CA GLU A 40 0.29 11.91 -1.40
C GLU A 40 1.20 10.71 -1.67
N VAL A 41 0.86 9.52 -1.16
CA VAL A 41 1.56 8.27 -1.46
C VAL A 41 1.53 7.98 -2.97
N ARG A 42 0.41 8.22 -3.65
CA ARG A 42 0.30 8.04 -5.10
C ARG A 42 1.20 8.98 -5.88
N VAL A 43 1.30 10.24 -5.47
CA VAL A 43 2.21 11.22 -6.07
C VAL A 43 3.66 10.85 -5.78
N PHE A 44 3.97 10.49 -4.54
CA PHE A 44 5.29 10.03 -4.11
C PHE A 44 5.76 8.82 -4.93
N MET A 45 4.95 7.76 -5.02
CA MET A 45 5.27 6.57 -5.80
C MET A 45 5.47 6.86 -7.29
N ARG A 46 4.75 7.85 -7.84
CA ARG A 46 4.93 8.30 -9.24
C ARG A 46 6.28 8.99 -9.45
N GLN A 47 6.79 9.70 -8.45
CA GLN A 47 8.08 10.38 -8.49
C GLN A 47 9.24 9.42 -8.19
N SER A 48 9.02 8.41 -7.34
CA SER A 48 10.06 7.47 -6.91
C SER A 48 10.28 6.30 -7.87
N LEU A 49 9.26 5.88 -8.63
CA LEU A 49 9.34 4.70 -9.49
C LEU A 49 9.43 5.05 -10.97
N LYS A 50 10.07 4.15 -11.73
CA LYS A 50 10.02 4.19 -13.21
C LYS A 50 8.56 4.05 -13.69
N PRO A 51 8.19 4.65 -14.84
CA PRO A 51 6.82 4.62 -15.35
C PRO A 51 6.23 3.21 -15.50
N GLY A 52 7.04 2.22 -15.91
CA GLY A 52 6.62 0.82 -16.01
C GLY A 52 6.25 0.21 -14.65
N SER A 53 7.12 0.35 -13.65
CA SER A 53 6.88 -0.12 -12.29
C SER A 53 5.66 0.56 -11.65
N PHE A 54 5.49 1.86 -11.90
CA PHE A 54 4.31 2.60 -11.43
C PHE A 54 3.01 2.07 -12.06
N LYS A 55 3.00 1.75 -13.36
CA LYS A 55 1.84 1.12 -14.01
C LYS A 55 1.49 -0.24 -13.39
N LEU A 56 2.49 -1.09 -13.10
CA LEU A 56 2.26 -2.37 -12.42
C LEU A 56 1.68 -2.17 -11.01
N TRP A 57 2.27 -1.26 -10.24
CA TRP A 57 1.78 -0.93 -8.91
C TRP A 57 0.33 -0.41 -8.96
N ARG A 58 0.00 0.50 -9.89
CA ARG A 58 -1.37 0.99 -10.08
C ARG A 58 -2.35 -0.12 -10.44
N LYS A 59 -1.97 -1.07 -11.29
CA LYS A 59 -2.82 -2.24 -11.60
C LYS A 59 -3.12 -3.07 -10.35
N ARG A 60 -2.13 -3.29 -9.48
CA ARG A 60 -2.30 -4.05 -8.22
C ARG A 60 -3.17 -3.32 -7.20
N VAL A 61 -2.86 -2.04 -6.98
CA VAL A 61 -3.55 -1.20 -5.98
C VAL A 61 -4.98 -0.84 -6.38
N SER A 62 -5.24 -0.61 -7.68
CA SER A 62 -6.55 -0.17 -8.16
C SER A 62 -7.56 -1.31 -8.29
N GLY A 63 -7.12 -2.57 -8.34
CA GLY A 63 -7.99 -3.74 -8.54
C GLY A 63 -8.56 -4.34 -7.25
N ARG A 64 -8.24 -3.80 -6.06
CA ARG A 64 -8.60 -4.39 -4.76
C ARG A 64 -9.64 -3.52 -4.05
N ALA A 65 -10.92 -3.92 -4.14
CA ALA A 65 -12.02 -3.27 -3.41
C ALA A 65 -11.89 -3.38 -1.87
N THR A 66 -11.12 -4.34 -1.35
CA THR A 66 -10.95 -4.60 0.10
C THR A 66 -9.76 -3.87 0.74
N LYS A 67 -9.18 -2.87 0.05
CA LYS A 67 -7.95 -2.19 0.51
C LYS A 67 -8.18 -1.15 1.62
N HIS A 68 -9.45 -0.79 1.86
CA HIS A 68 -9.85 0.04 2.99
C HIS A 68 -10.22 -0.87 4.17
N LEU A 69 -9.74 -0.55 5.38
CA LEU A 69 -10.09 -1.30 6.60
C LEU A 69 -11.62 -1.42 6.77
N GLN A 70 -12.36 -0.38 6.37
CA GLN A 70 -13.83 -0.34 6.42
C GLN A 70 -14.53 -1.36 5.50
N LEU A 71 -13.88 -1.82 4.43
CA LEU A 71 -14.46 -2.76 3.46
C LEU A 71 -14.03 -4.20 3.71
N ARG A 72 -13.20 -4.44 4.73
CA ARG A 72 -12.67 -5.75 5.06
C ARG A 72 -13.58 -6.39 6.12
N SER A 73 -14.33 -7.43 5.74
CA SER A 73 -15.09 -8.20 6.72
C SER A 73 -14.11 -8.81 7.76
N PRO A 74 -14.41 -8.72 9.07
CA PRO A 74 -13.57 -9.28 10.13
C PRO A 74 -13.39 -10.81 10.03
N GLU A 75 -14.25 -11.50 9.28
CA GLU A 75 -14.20 -12.95 9.06
C GLU A 75 -13.12 -13.38 8.05
N VAL A 76 -12.49 -12.44 7.35
CA VAL A 76 -11.45 -12.73 6.36
C VAL A 76 -10.07 -12.80 7.05
N SER A 77 -9.87 -13.83 7.87
CA SER A 77 -8.55 -14.30 8.33
C SER A 77 -8.08 -15.49 7.49
N ARG A 78 -8.12 -15.36 6.17
CA ARG A 78 -7.66 -16.42 5.26
C ARG A 78 -6.19 -16.23 4.95
N GLY A 79 -5.32 -16.87 5.75
CA GLY A 79 -3.90 -17.03 5.45
C GLY A 79 -3.63 -17.97 4.25
N TYR A 80 -4.66 -18.61 3.71
CA TYR A 80 -4.54 -19.62 2.65
C TYR A 80 -5.75 -19.59 1.70
N CYS A 81 -5.52 -19.94 0.43
CA CYS A 81 -6.56 -20.05 -0.60
C CYS A 81 -7.34 -21.36 -0.42
N PRO A 82 -8.69 -21.36 -0.45
CA PRO A 82 -9.49 -22.57 -0.22
C PRO A 82 -9.26 -23.68 -1.26
N THR A 83 -8.72 -23.35 -2.45
CA THR A 83 -8.40 -24.33 -3.51
C THR A 83 -6.98 -24.90 -3.43
N GLN A 84 -6.20 -24.51 -2.42
CA GLN A 84 -4.76 -24.82 -2.36
C GLN A 84 -4.45 -26.24 -1.87
N TYR A 85 -5.38 -26.90 -1.18
CA TYR A 85 -5.26 -28.32 -0.89
C TYR A 85 -6.07 -29.12 -1.91
N LYS A 86 -5.39 -29.65 -2.92
CA LYS A 86 -5.93 -30.78 -3.68
C LYS A 86 -5.96 -31.97 -2.72
N GLN A 87 -7.14 -32.29 -2.20
CA GLN A 87 -7.39 -33.62 -1.64
C GLN A 87 -7.10 -34.63 -2.75
N ARG A 88 -6.26 -35.62 -2.44
CA ARG A 88 -5.69 -36.59 -3.37
C ARG A 88 -6.76 -37.52 -3.93
#